data_AF-A0A949MSV9-F1
#
_entry.id   AF-A0A949MSV9-F1
#
_cell.length_a   1.000
_cell.length_b   1.000
_cell.length_c   1.000
_cell.angle_alpha   90.00
_cell.angle_beta   90.00
_cell.angle_gamma   90.00
#
_symmetry.space_group_name_H-M   'P 1'
#
loop_
_entity.id
_entity.type
_entity.pdbx_description
1 polymer ?
#
loop_
_entity_poly.entity_id
_entity_poly.type
_entity_poly.pdbx_seq_one_letter_code
_entity_poly.pdbx_strand_id
1 'polypeptide(L)'
;MAADGARVAELHFPDNIIVATMQYPLGRETILAPPPQPRAWLKARGLVRLPRDRDIEVKLTYDGLQNLPYLKLLSVCRVTSFESSGLDFEDKHIQYLTPLQQLRRISLEDCLVTDKAFASLSRFPRLSNLSVGRSCIDGSGLGDLKGLSTLRIFCLEGNILKPGAVAQLKPLLPKLRSLNLTRTKLQKKDAAILKEMTDIEVVALADNKQIDDACMEYIKGLKHLHTLAIHDTAVTDRSIAIFQGLPSLKKVFVRDKTFWITRKRVDKIGNVEYHDAEQLSNIPVDILAPLH
;
A
#
# COMPACT_ATOMS: atom_id res chain seq x y z
N MET A 1 4.13 -24.38 -36.08
CA MET A 1 4.46 -24.57 -34.66
C MET A 1 5.83 -23.95 -34.30
N ALA A 2 6.05 -22.65 -34.54
CA ALA A 2 7.38 -22.03 -34.29
C ALA A 2 7.34 -20.53 -33.88
N ALA A 3 6.21 -20.02 -33.38
CA ALA A 3 6.09 -18.61 -32.94
C ALA A 3 5.90 -18.43 -31.42
N ASP A 4 5.62 -19.52 -30.68
CA ASP A 4 5.21 -19.44 -29.27
C ASP A 4 6.38 -19.51 -28.27
N GLY A 5 7.51 -20.10 -28.68
CA GLY A 5 8.68 -20.29 -27.81
C GLY A 5 9.37 -18.99 -27.35
N ALA A 6 9.15 -17.88 -28.05
CA ALA A 6 9.70 -16.56 -27.68
C ALA A 6 8.86 -15.83 -26.62
N ARG A 7 7.60 -16.23 -26.40
CA ARG A 7 6.66 -15.56 -25.49
C ARG A 7 6.59 -16.17 -24.10
N VAL A 8 7.08 -17.40 -23.95
CA VAL A 8 7.04 -18.16 -22.71
C VAL A 8 8.46 -18.37 -22.18
N ALA A 9 8.65 -18.18 -20.88
CA ALA A 9 9.86 -18.53 -20.15
C ALA A 9 9.66 -19.90 -19.49
N GLU A 10 10.58 -20.82 -19.76
CA GLU A 10 10.68 -22.09 -19.05
C GLU A 10 11.68 -21.90 -17.89
N LEU A 11 11.17 -21.98 -16.66
CA LEU A 11 11.93 -21.73 -15.44
C LEU A 11 11.97 -23.00 -14.60
N HIS A 12 13.17 -23.40 -14.17
CA HIS A 12 13.36 -24.58 -13.33
C HIS A 12 13.55 -24.14 -11.87
N PHE A 13 12.50 -24.32 -11.08
CA PHE A 13 12.54 -24.23 -9.62
C PHE A 13 12.85 -25.61 -9.02
N PRO A 14 13.26 -25.70 -7.74
CA PRO A 14 13.46 -27.00 -7.12
C PRO A 14 12.16 -27.81 -7.06
N ASP A 15 12.24 -29.12 -7.16
CA ASP A 15 11.06 -30.01 -7.20
C ASP A 15 10.42 -30.24 -5.83
N ASN A 16 11.18 -30.04 -4.75
CA ASN A 16 10.78 -30.37 -3.38
C ASN A 16 10.24 -29.19 -2.57
N ILE A 17 10.37 -27.96 -3.07
CA ILE A 17 9.89 -26.75 -2.39
C ILE A 17 9.01 -25.92 -3.32
N ILE A 18 8.09 -25.15 -2.74
CA ILE A 18 7.35 -24.12 -3.48
C ILE A 18 8.02 -22.81 -3.15
N VAL A 19 8.77 -22.21 -4.09
CA VAL A 19 9.49 -20.94 -3.82
C VAL A 19 8.52 -19.76 -3.71
N ALA A 20 7.48 -19.76 -4.53
CA ALA A 20 6.48 -18.71 -4.57
C ALA A 20 5.19 -19.27 -5.15
N THR A 21 4.11 -18.53 -4.95
CA THR A 21 2.88 -18.68 -5.71
C THR A 21 2.77 -17.50 -6.67
N MET A 22 2.29 -17.72 -7.88
CA MET A 22 2.26 -16.72 -8.93
C MET A 22 0.90 -16.66 -9.63
N GLN A 23 0.49 -15.47 -10.04
CA GLN A 23 -0.66 -15.29 -10.92
C GLN A 23 -0.36 -14.27 -12.01
N TYR A 24 -1.06 -14.38 -13.13
CA TYR A 24 -1.03 -13.40 -14.21
C TYR A 24 -2.40 -13.34 -14.89
N PRO A 25 -2.79 -12.20 -15.48
CA PRO A 25 -4.04 -12.11 -16.23
C PRO A 25 -3.98 -13.04 -17.45
N LEU A 26 -4.84 -14.05 -17.49
CA LEU A 26 -5.18 -14.75 -18.73
C LEU A 26 -5.86 -13.72 -19.63
N GLY A 27 -5.41 -13.58 -20.88
CA GLY A 27 -6.03 -12.62 -21.80
C GLY A 27 -7.54 -12.88 -21.95
N ARG A 28 -8.30 -11.88 -22.40
CA ARG A 28 -9.69 -12.08 -22.83
C ARG A 28 -9.70 -13.06 -24.00
N GLU A 29 -9.80 -14.35 -23.75
CA GLU A 29 -10.34 -15.28 -24.72
C GLU A 29 -11.86 -15.04 -24.75
N THR A 30 -12.31 -14.32 -25.78
CA THR A 30 -13.68 -14.27 -26.33
C THR A 30 -14.89 -14.24 -25.37
N ILE A 31 -15.76 -13.26 -25.63
CA ILE A 31 -16.94 -12.78 -24.88
C ILE A 31 -18.05 -13.84 -24.54
N LEU A 32 -17.80 -15.14 -24.65
CA LEU A 32 -18.81 -16.19 -24.37
C LEU A 32 -18.32 -17.33 -23.45
N ALA A 33 -17.28 -17.11 -22.63
CA ALA A 33 -16.92 -18.04 -21.56
C ALA A 33 -17.56 -17.61 -20.23
N PRO A 34 -18.01 -18.57 -19.37
CA PRO A 34 -18.53 -18.27 -18.03
C PRO A 34 -17.52 -17.46 -17.20
N PRO A 35 -17.95 -16.76 -16.13
CA PRO A 35 -17.07 -15.88 -15.36
C PRO A 35 -15.77 -16.61 -15.01
N PRO A 36 -14.60 -15.96 -15.20
CA PRO A 36 -13.32 -16.63 -15.01
C PRO A 36 -13.29 -17.26 -13.62
N GLN A 37 -13.10 -18.57 -13.58
CA GLN A 37 -12.89 -19.29 -12.32
C GLN A 37 -11.83 -18.56 -11.48
N PRO A 38 -11.91 -18.60 -10.14
CA PRO A 38 -10.93 -17.94 -9.27
C PRO A 38 -9.52 -18.32 -9.72
N ARG A 39 -8.72 -17.29 -10.03
CA ARG A 39 -7.37 -17.38 -10.58
C ARG A 39 -6.56 -18.39 -9.77
N ALA A 40 -6.26 -19.55 -10.35
CA ALA A 40 -5.46 -20.56 -9.67
C ALA A 40 -4.01 -20.06 -9.61
N TRP A 41 -3.52 -19.82 -8.39
CA TRP A 41 -2.12 -19.47 -8.17
C TRP A 41 -1.21 -20.64 -8.59
N LEU A 42 -0.31 -20.38 -9.53
CA LEU A 42 0.71 -21.32 -9.99
C LEU A 42 1.81 -21.45 -8.94
N LYS A 43 2.17 -22.68 -8.57
CA LYS A 43 3.27 -22.96 -7.63
C LYS A 43 4.61 -22.92 -8.39
N ALA A 44 5.55 -22.11 -7.91
CA ALA A 44 6.92 -22.06 -8.40
C ALA A 44 7.71 -23.28 -7.89
N ARG A 45 7.52 -24.43 -8.53
CA ARG A 45 8.13 -25.73 -8.18
C ARG A 45 8.35 -26.56 -9.45
N GLY A 46 9.53 -27.15 -9.59
CA GLY A 46 9.94 -27.87 -10.80
C GLY A 46 9.92 -26.98 -12.04
N LEU A 47 9.59 -27.56 -13.21
CA LEU A 47 9.44 -26.81 -14.45
C LEU A 47 8.15 -25.97 -14.44
N VAL A 48 8.31 -24.66 -14.57
CA VAL A 48 7.24 -23.67 -14.59
C VAL A 48 7.32 -22.88 -15.88
N ARG A 49 6.20 -22.74 -16.58
CA ARG A 49 6.07 -21.94 -17.80
C ARG A 49 5.34 -20.63 -17.49
N LEU A 50 6.00 -19.50 -17.73
CA LEU A 50 5.44 -18.17 -17.49
C LEU A 50 5.48 -17.30 -18.75
N PRO A 51 4.43 -16.49 -19.02
CA PRO A 51 4.47 -15.52 -20.10
C PRO A 51 5.49 -14.40 -19.79
N ARG A 52 6.28 -14.01 -20.78
CA ARG A 52 7.27 -12.93 -20.66
C ARG A 52 6.64 -11.53 -20.78
N ASP A 53 5.49 -11.44 -21.45
CA ASP A 53 4.81 -10.20 -21.85
C ASP A 53 3.59 -9.84 -20.99
N ARG A 54 3.29 -10.63 -19.96
CA ARG A 54 2.18 -10.40 -19.03
C ARG A 54 2.69 -9.95 -17.67
N ASP A 55 1.88 -9.14 -17.00
CA ASP A 55 2.12 -8.78 -15.61
C ASP A 55 2.02 -10.02 -14.74
N ILE A 56 3.08 -10.31 -13.99
CA ILE A 56 3.13 -11.41 -13.04
C ILE A 56 3.13 -10.84 -11.63
N GLU A 57 2.23 -11.38 -10.81
CA GLU A 57 2.19 -11.16 -9.38
C GLU A 57 2.79 -12.37 -8.67
N VAL A 58 3.67 -12.10 -7.70
CA VAL A 58 4.44 -13.11 -6.99
C VAL A 58 4.19 -12.97 -5.50
N LYS A 59 3.73 -14.03 -4.87
CA LYS A 59 3.61 -14.15 -3.41
C LYS A 59 4.60 -15.17 -2.90
N LEU A 60 5.58 -14.72 -2.12
CA LEU A 60 6.61 -15.54 -1.51
C LEU A 60 5.97 -16.51 -0.50
N THR A 61 6.51 -17.73 -0.43
CA THR A 61 6.13 -18.71 0.60
C THR A 61 7.16 -18.74 1.72
N TYR A 62 6.83 -19.41 2.82
CA TYR A 62 7.78 -19.68 3.90
C TYR A 62 9.04 -20.42 3.40
N ASP A 63 8.87 -21.50 2.62
CA ASP A 63 9.99 -22.23 2.04
C ASP A 63 10.81 -21.36 1.08
N GLY A 64 10.13 -20.47 0.36
CA GLY A 64 10.73 -19.50 -0.57
C GLY A 64 11.63 -18.49 0.11
N LEU A 65 11.31 -18.06 1.33
CA LEU A 65 12.14 -17.16 2.12
C LEU A 65 13.54 -17.76 2.38
N GLN A 66 13.61 -19.07 2.62
CA GLN A 66 14.88 -19.78 2.79
C GLN A 66 15.63 -20.00 1.46
N ASN A 67 14.97 -19.70 0.33
CA ASN A 67 15.42 -20.03 -1.03
C ASN A 67 15.30 -18.83 -2.00
N LEU A 68 15.46 -17.61 -1.47
CA LEU A 68 15.35 -16.35 -2.22
C LEU A 68 16.22 -16.24 -3.48
N PRO A 69 17.42 -16.85 -3.60
CA PRO A 69 18.20 -16.79 -4.82
C PRO A 69 17.46 -17.29 -6.08
N TYR A 70 16.43 -18.12 -5.94
CA TYR A 70 15.61 -18.58 -7.08
C TYR A 70 14.71 -17.49 -7.66
N LEU A 71 14.44 -16.39 -6.94
CA LEU A 71 13.68 -15.25 -7.48
C LEU A 71 14.37 -14.61 -8.69
N LYS A 72 15.70 -14.74 -8.81
CA LYS A 72 16.45 -14.23 -9.97
C LYS A 72 16.00 -14.85 -11.29
N LEU A 73 15.43 -16.06 -11.27
CA LEU A 73 14.88 -16.73 -12.45
C LEU A 73 13.73 -15.91 -13.07
N LEU A 74 13.00 -15.15 -12.25
CA LEU A 74 11.87 -14.33 -12.68
C LEU A 74 12.30 -13.02 -13.35
N SER A 75 13.59 -12.69 -13.36
CA SER A 75 14.12 -11.46 -14.01
C SER A 75 13.86 -11.41 -15.51
N VAL A 76 13.62 -12.55 -16.13
CA VAL A 76 13.32 -12.68 -17.55
C VAL A 76 11.83 -12.50 -17.88
N CYS A 77 11.00 -12.30 -16.85
CA CYS A 77 9.56 -12.09 -16.93
C CYS A 77 9.17 -10.69 -16.46
N ARG A 78 7.97 -10.23 -16.81
CA ARG A 78 7.45 -8.94 -16.35
C ARG A 78 6.77 -9.07 -14.98
N VAL A 79 7.57 -9.29 -13.95
CA VAL A 79 7.09 -9.28 -12.54
C VAL A 79 6.77 -7.85 -12.12
N THR A 80 5.54 -7.62 -11.69
CA THR A 80 5.01 -6.28 -11.37
C THR A 80 4.53 -6.15 -9.95
N SER A 81 4.24 -7.26 -9.28
CA SER A 81 3.87 -7.28 -7.88
C SER A 81 4.68 -8.34 -7.12
N PHE A 82 5.21 -7.96 -5.97
CA PHE A 82 5.86 -8.87 -5.03
C PHE A 82 5.23 -8.70 -3.63
N GLU A 83 4.86 -9.81 -3.02
CA GLU A 83 4.31 -9.88 -1.67
C GLU A 83 5.09 -10.91 -0.84
N SER A 84 5.50 -10.51 0.36
CA SER A 84 6.11 -11.39 1.36
C SER A 84 5.43 -11.26 2.73
N SER A 85 4.17 -10.79 2.75
CA SER A 85 3.51 -10.40 3.98
C SER A 85 3.41 -11.54 5.00
N GLY A 86 3.72 -11.25 6.27
CA GLY A 86 3.69 -12.23 7.37
C GLY A 86 4.86 -13.21 7.39
N LEU A 87 5.97 -12.89 6.72
CA LEU A 87 7.20 -13.69 6.73
C LEU A 87 8.33 -12.89 7.38
N ASP A 88 9.37 -13.58 7.87
CA ASP A 88 10.60 -12.97 8.44
C ASP A 88 11.50 -12.33 7.36
N PHE A 89 10.91 -11.52 6.47
CA PHE A 89 11.59 -10.83 5.40
C PHE A 89 12.28 -9.57 5.94
N GLU A 90 13.62 -9.60 6.01
CA GLU A 90 14.48 -8.49 6.46
C GLU A 90 15.07 -7.66 5.30
N ASP A 91 15.70 -6.52 5.63
CA ASP A 91 16.34 -5.60 4.68
C ASP A 91 17.31 -6.27 3.71
N LYS A 92 18.10 -7.24 4.21
CA LYS A 92 19.09 -7.98 3.41
C LYS A 92 18.46 -8.75 2.26
N HIS A 93 17.19 -9.14 2.37
CA HIS A 93 16.50 -9.94 1.35
C HIS A 93 16.08 -9.11 0.14
N ILE A 94 15.98 -7.79 0.26
CA ILE A 94 15.60 -6.89 -0.84
C ILE A 94 16.58 -6.99 -2.02
N GLN A 95 17.84 -7.36 -1.76
CA GLN A 95 18.84 -7.56 -2.82
C GLN A 95 18.38 -8.58 -3.87
N TYR A 96 17.60 -9.60 -3.50
CA TYR A 96 17.09 -10.62 -4.41
C TYR A 96 15.95 -10.12 -5.31
N LEU A 97 15.33 -9.00 -4.96
CA LEU A 97 14.31 -8.35 -5.78
C LEU A 97 14.93 -7.38 -6.79
N THR A 98 16.19 -6.95 -6.60
CA THR A 98 16.83 -5.96 -7.48
C THR A 98 16.87 -6.32 -8.97
N PRO A 99 16.91 -7.59 -9.41
CA PRO A 99 16.79 -7.90 -10.83
C PRO A 99 15.40 -7.62 -11.42
N LEU A 100 14.35 -7.50 -10.58
CA LEU A 100 12.95 -7.36 -11.00
C LEU A 100 12.59 -5.89 -11.24
N GLN A 101 13.24 -5.26 -12.21
CA GLN A 101 13.13 -3.82 -12.51
C GLN A 101 11.75 -3.35 -13.01
N GLN A 102 10.82 -4.28 -13.22
CA GLN A 102 9.43 -4.02 -13.62
C GLN A 102 8.45 -3.92 -12.45
N LEU A 103 8.93 -4.10 -11.21
CA LEU A 103 8.11 -4.01 -10.00
C LEU A 103 7.42 -2.65 -9.89
N ARG A 104 6.09 -2.71 -9.72
CA ARG A 104 5.20 -1.58 -9.47
C ARG A 104 4.60 -1.63 -8.07
N ARG A 105 4.43 -2.83 -7.51
CA ARG A 105 3.91 -3.07 -6.17
C ARG A 105 4.86 -3.94 -5.37
N ILE A 106 5.19 -3.49 -4.17
CA ILE A 106 5.92 -4.27 -3.17
C ILE A 106 5.11 -4.21 -1.87
N SER A 107 4.77 -5.38 -1.33
CA SER A 107 4.11 -5.54 -0.04
C SER A 107 5.00 -6.37 0.90
N LEU A 108 5.47 -5.72 1.95
CA LEU A 108 6.30 -6.28 3.02
C LEU A 108 5.59 -6.01 4.36
N GLU A 109 4.28 -6.26 4.42
CA GLU A 109 3.52 -6.10 5.67
C GLU A 109 3.84 -7.22 6.66
N ASP A 110 3.82 -6.93 7.95
CA ASP A 110 4.13 -7.92 8.99
C ASP A 110 5.49 -8.61 8.73
N CYS A 111 6.49 -7.82 8.32
CA CYS A 111 7.85 -8.26 8.02
C CYS A 111 8.87 -7.61 8.96
N LEU A 112 10.13 -8.02 8.88
CA LEU A 112 11.23 -7.53 9.71
C LEU A 112 12.04 -6.42 9.02
N VAL A 113 11.42 -5.64 8.12
CA VAL A 113 12.08 -4.55 7.42
C VAL A 113 12.19 -3.30 8.29
N THR A 114 13.35 -2.63 8.20
CA THR A 114 13.66 -1.37 8.88
C THR A 114 13.83 -0.23 7.87
N ASP A 115 14.01 1.00 8.35
CA ASP A 115 14.29 2.17 7.50
C ASP A 115 15.47 1.97 6.53
N LYS A 116 16.43 1.07 6.83
CA LYS A 116 17.55 0.75 5.93
C LYS A 116 17.09 0.14 4.59
N ALA A 117 15.91 -0.48 4.57
CA ALA A 117 15.29 -0.99 3.35
C ALA A 117 15.08 0.11 2.29
N PHE A 118 14.80 1.34 2.71
CA PHE A 118 14.38 2.41 1.80
C PHE A 118 15.46 2.81 0.80
N ALA A 119 16.74 2.75 1.18
CA ALA A 119 17.85 2.97 0.26
C ALA A 119 17.84 1.94 -0.89
N SER A 120 17.51 0.68 -0.61
CA SER A 120 17.39 -0.37 -1.63
C SER A 120 16.09 -0.28 -2.43
N LEU A 121 14.97 0.01 -1.76
CA LEU A 121 13.66 0.16 -2.39
C LEU A 121 13.61 1.35 -3.36
N SER A 122 14.36 2.43 -3.09
CA SER A 122 14.45 3.59 -3.98
C SER A 122 15.02 3.30 -5.37
N ARG A 123 15.61 2.11 -5.56
CA ARG A 123 16.19 1.64 -6.83
C ARG A 123 15.18 1.02 -7.79
N PHE A 124 13.90 0.92 -7.42
CA PHE A 124 12.84 0.42 -8.29
C PHE A 124 12.16 1.57 -9.04
N PRO A 125 12.51 1.83 -10.31
CA PRO A 125 12.11 3.06 -11.02
C PRO A 125 10.60 3.15 -11.29
N ARG A 126 9.90 2.01 -11.27
CA ARG A 126 8.48 1.89 -11.60
C ARG A 126 7.59 1.69 -10.36
N LEU A 127 8.16 1.74 -9.15
CA LEU A 127 7.43 1.44 -7.92
C LEU A 127 6.37 2.52 -7.63
N SER A 128 5.10 2.16 -7.82
CA SER A 128 3.95 3.02 -7.58
C SER A 128 3.25 2.72 -6.25
N ASN A 129 3.43 1.52 -5.70
CA ASN A 129 2.77 1.05 -4.50
C ASN A 129 3.79 0.39 -3.57
N LEU A 130 3.96 0.96 -2.37
CA LEU A 130 4.80 0.39 -1.33
C LEU A 130 3.98 0.19 -0.05
N SER A 131 3.97 -1.03 0.47
CA SER A 131 3.44 -1.34 1.79
C SER A 131 4.52 -1.94 2.67
N VAL A 132 4.74 -1.33 3.83
CA VAL A 132 5.65 -1.80 4.89
C VAL A 132 4.93 -1.73 6.24
N GLY A 133 3.61 -1.98 6.24
CA GLY A 133 2.80 -1.97 7.45
C GLY A 133 3.25 -3.00 8.48
N ARG A 134 3.05 -2.71 9.77
CA ARG A 134 3.33 -3.59 10.91
C ARG A 134 4.75 -4.18 10.83
N SER A 135 5.71 -3.35 10.47
CA SER A 135 7.13 -3.70 10.32
C SER A 135 7.97 -2.98 11.38
N CYS A 136 9.27 -2.81 11.16
CA CYS A 136 10.21 -2.16 12.09
C CYS A 136 10.62 -0.76 11.60
N ILE A 137 9.68 0.01 11.05
CA ILE A 137 9.94 1.38 10.57
C ILE A 137 9.78 2.38 11.71
N ASP A 138 10.81 3.18 11.98
CA ASP A 138 10.77 4.30 12.95
C ASP A 138 10.70 5.67 12.28
N GLY A 139 10.84 5.68 10.95
CA GLY A 139 10.70 6.85 10.09
C GLY A 139 11.98 7.66 9.90
N SER A 140 13.11 7.23 10.47
CA SER A 140 14.40 7.91 10.33
C SER A 140 14.94 7.91 8.90
N GLY A 141 14.51 6.97 8.06
CA GLY A 141 14.97 6.81 6.66
C GLY A 141 13.92 7.15 5.60
N LEU A 142 12.76 7.71 5.97
CA LEU A 142 11.72 8.07 4.99
C LEU A 142 12.24 9.02 3.88
N GLY A 143 13.24 9.84 4.19
CA GLY A 143 13.90 10.72 3.22
C GLY A 143 14.67 9.98 2.11
N ASP A 144 15.07 8.72 2.33
CA ASP A 144 15.77 7.91 1.33
C ASP A 144 14.86 7.49 0.18
N LEU A 145 13.54 7.61 0.35
CA LEU A 145 12.55 7.33 -0.69
C LEU A 145 12.46 8.43 -1.76
N LYS A 146 13.20 9.53 -1.64
CA LYS A 146 13.18 10.66 -2.61
C LYS A 146 13.38 10.25 -4.08
N GLY A 147 14.03 9.12 -4.35
CA GLY A 147 14.22 8.56 -5.69
C GLY A 147 12.97 7.93 -6.31
N LEU A 148 11.94 7.62 -5.50
CA LEU A 148 10.71 6.97 -5.96
C LEU A 148 9.75 7.95 -6.64
N SER A 149 10.15 8.32 -7.85
CA SER A 149 9.45 9.32 -8.66
C SER A 149 8.07 8.90 -9.18
N THR A 150 7.68 7.65 -8.97
CA THR A 150 6.40 7.06 -9.42
C THR A 150 5.49 6.64 -8.26
N LEU A 151 5.93 6.78 -7.00
CA LEU A 151 5.18 6.32 -5.83
C LEU A 151 3.88 7.13 -5.66
N ARG A 152 2.75 6.41 -5.67
CA ARG A 152 1.39 6.96 -5.51
C ARG A 152 0.73 6.47 -4.22
N ILE A 153 1.02 5.25 -3.81
CA ILE A 153 0.42 4.63 -2.62
C ILE A 153 1.52 4.23 -1.66
N PHE A 154 1.40 4.70 -0.43
CA PHE A 154 2.32 4.34 0.64
C PHE A 154 1.57 3.94 1.91
N CYS A 155 1.80 2.73 2.39
CA CYS A 155 1.25 2.22 3.64
C CYS A 155 2.35 2.04 4.69
N LEU A 156 2.23 2.78 5.78
CA LEU A 156 3.08 2.76 6.97
C LEU A 156 2.34 2.25 8.21
N GLU A 157 1.14 1.69 8.05
CA GLU A 157 0.23 1.28 9.12
C GLU A 157 0.96 0.53 10.24
N GLY A 158 0.68 0.85 11.50
CA GLY A 158 1.16 0.07 12.64
C GLY A 158 2.66 0.19 12.96
N ASN A 159 3.42 1.01 12.24
CA ASN A 159 4.80 1.33 12.55
C ASN A 159 4.90 2.44 13.59
N ILE A 160 5.85 2.37 14.53
CA ILE A 160 6.00 3.40 15.57
C ILE A 160 6.96 4.50 15.07
N LEU A 161 6.40 5.55 14.48
CA LEU A 161 7.20 6.65 13.94
C LEU A 161 7.73 7.56 15.06
N LYS A 162 8.98 7.99 14.94
CA LYS A 162 9.56 9.02 15.81
C LYS A 162 8.86 10.37 15.59
N PRO A 163 8.77 11.22 16.63
CA PRO A 163 8.25 12.58 16.46
C PRO A 163 9.01 13.35 15.37
N GLY A 164 8.30 14.00 14.46
CA GLY A 164 8.87 14.73 13.33
C GLY A 164 9.27 13.88 12.12
N ALA A 165 9.27 12.54 12.22
CA ALA A 165 9.73 11.68 11.13
C ALA A 165 8.89 11.82 9.84
N VAL A 166 7.58 12.04 9.98
CA VAL A 166 6.66 12.21 8.83
C VAL A 166 7.02 13.42 7.95
N ALA A 167 7.73 14.43 8.50
CA ALA A 167 8.22 15.55 7.70
C ALA A 167 9.23 15.12 6.62
N GLN A 168 9.88 13.96 6.78
CA GLN A 168 10.77 13.42 5.75
C GLN A 168 10.02 12.90 4.51
N LEU A 169 8.69 12.76 4.55
CA LEU A 169 7.88 12.40 3.38
C LEU A 169 7.75 13.54 2.35
N LYS A 170 8.16 14.77 2.68
CA LYS A 170 8.05 15.97 1.81
C LYS A 170 8.41 15.72 0.33
N PRO A 171 9.51 15.01 0.00
CA PRO A 171 9.87 14.75 -1.40
C PRO A 171 8.85 13.89 -2.16
N LEU A 172 8.06 13.07 -1.46
CA LEU A 172 7.06 12.19 -2.05
C LEU A 172 5.69 12.84 -2.20
N LEU A 173 5.37 13.87 -1.38
CA LEU A 173 4.02 14.42 -1.28
C LEU A 173 3.41 14.92 -2.60
N PRO A 174 4.16 15.55 -3.53
CA PRO A 174 3.58 15.98 -4.81
C PRO A 174 3.06 14.82 -5.68
N LYS A 175 3.45 13.59 -5.36
CA LYS A 175 3.17 12.41 -6.17
C LYS A 175 2.22 11.44 -5.48
N LEU A 176 2.21 11.42 -4.16
CA LEU A 176 1.31 10.57 -3.40
C LEU A 176 -0.15 10.91 -3.72
N ARG A 177 -0.96 9.85 -3.82
CA ARG A 177 -2.42 9.89 -3.95
C ARG A 177 -3.07 9.21 -2.74
N SER A 178 -2.37 8.26 -2.13
CA SER A 178 -2.87 7.51 -1.00
C SER A 178 -1.80 7.29 0.05
N LEU A 179 -2.11 7.63 1.29
CA LEU A 179 -1.20 7.52 2.43
C LEU A 179 -1.93 6.93 3.63
N ASN A 180 -1.41 5.81 4.14
CA ASN A 180 -1.89 5.20 5.36
C ASN A 180 -0.88 5.35 6.49
N LEU A 181 -1.26 6.18 7.47
CA LEU A 181 -0.56 6.44 8.73
C LEU A 181 -1.38 5.91 9.93
N THR A 182 -2.24 4.92 9.72
CA THR A 182 -3.03 4.31 10.79
C THR A 182 -2.11 3.72 11.86
N ARG A 183 -2.39 3.97 13.14
CA ARG A 183 -1.62 3.44 14.28
C ARG A 183 -0.12 3.77 14.19
N THR A 184 0.25 4.97 13.74
CA THR A 184 1.68 5.36 13.64
C THR A 184 2.21 6.19 14.81
N LYS A 185 1.41 6.35 15.88
CA LYS A 185 1.68 7.25 17.01
C LYS A 185 1.91 8.72 16.59
N LEU A 186 1.22 9.16 15.54
CA LEU A 186 1.31 10.52 15.02
C LEU A 186 0.93 11.54 16.11
N GLN A 187 1.77 12.56 16.33
CA GLN A 187 1.47 13.65 17.27
C GLN A 187 0.81 14.84 16.54
N LYS A 188 0.13 15.71 17.28
CA LYS A 188 -0.51 16.93 16.72
C LYS A 188 0.45 17.77 15.88
N LYS A 189 1.69 17.94 16.36
CA LYS A 189 2.73 18.70 15.65
C LYS A 189 3.12 18.09 14.30
N ASP A 190 2.99 16.77 14.17
CA ASP A 190 3.35 16.05 12.94
C ASP A 190 2.24 16.16 11.90
N ALA A 191 0.98 16.37 12.32
CA ALA A 191 -0.18 16.53 11.43
C ALA A 191 -0.11 17.77 10.53
N ALA A 192 0.74 18.75 10.85
CA ALA A 192 0.95 19.94 10.04
C ALA A 192 1.43 19.62 8.60
N ILE A 193 2.01 18.44 8.37
CA ILE A 193 2.42 17.95 7.06
C ILE A 193 1.23 17.71 6.11
N LEU A 194 0.03 17.47 6.65
CA LEU A 194 -1.17 17.19 5.85
C LEU A 194 -1.49 18.32 4.89
N LYS A 195 -1.20 19.58 5.26
CA LYS A 195 -1.43 20.76 4.40
C LYS A 195 -0.58 20.76 3.13
N GLU A 196 0.52 20.01 3.11
CA GLU A 196 1.45 19.91 1.98
C GLU A 196 1.07 18.78 1.01
N MET A 197 0.09 17.94 1.34
CA MET A 197 -0.35 16.78 0.55
C MET A 197 -1.40 17.17 -0.50
N THR A 198 -1.16 18.22 -1.29
CA THR A 198 -2.21 18.89 -2.10
C THR A 198 -2.93 18.00 -3.10
N ASP A 199 -2.26 16.95 -3.61
CA ASP A 199 -2.81 16.01 -4.59
C ASP A 199 -3.35 14.72 -3.95
N ILE A 200 -3.39 14.63 -2.62
CA ILE A 200 -3.82 13.41 -1.93
C ILE A 200 -5.32 13.17 -2.12
N GLU A 201 -5.67 11.92 -2.34
CA GLU A 201 -7.03 11.46 -2.58
C GLU A 201 -7.56 10.61 -1.42
N VAL A 202 -6.67 9.86 -0.76
CA VAL A 202 -7.00 8.99 0.37
C VAL A 202 -5.99 9.19 1.49
N VAL A 203 -6.50 9.51 2.68
CA VAL A 203 -5.68 9.63 3.89
C VAL A 203 -6.30 8.80 5.00
N ALA A 204 -5.47 7.95 5.61
CA ALA A 204 -5.84 7.21 6.80
C ALA A 204 -4.97 7.61 8.00
N LEU A 205 -5.63 8.09 9.05
CA LEU A 205 -5.03 8.55 10.31
C LEU A 205 -5.59 7.78 11.51
N ALA A 206 -6.31 6.69 11.29
CA ALA A 206 -7.00 5.96 12.32
C ALA A 206 -6.06 5.50 13.45
N ASP A 207 -6.59 5.34 14.66
CA ASP A 207 -5.83 4.90 15.85
C ASP A 207 -4.59 5.77 16.15
N ASN A 208 -4.63 7.06 15.78
CA ASN A 208 -3.69 8.07 16.28
C ASN A 208 -4.40 8.98 17.28
N LYS A 209 -4.38 8.57 18.55
CA LYS A 209 -5.15 9.20 19.64
C LYS A 209 -4.85 10.69 19.89
N GLN A 210 -3.71 11.18 19.42
CA GLN A 210 -3.32 12.58 19.56
C GLN A 210 -3.94 13.47 18.46
N ILE A 211 -4.47 12.89 17.39
CA ILE A 211 -5.09 13.62 16.28
C ILE A 211 -6.52 14.00 16.68
N ASP A 212 -6.79 15.29 16.73
CA ASP A 212 -8.05 15.89 17.17
C ASP A 212 -8.61 16.89 16.14
N ASP A 213 -9.73 17.53 16.47
CA ASP A 213 -10.38 18.52 15.60
C ASP A 213 -9.44 19.66 15.17
N ALA A 214 -8.50 20.08 16.01
CA ALA A 214 -7.52 21.11 15.66
C ALA A 214 -6.59 20.66 14.53
N CYS A 215 -6.29 19.36 14.43
CA CYS A 215 -5.50 18.82 13.33
C CYS A 215 -6.26 18.86 11.99
N MET A 216 -7.59 18.86 11.99
CA MET A 216 -8.39 18.91 10.77
C MET A 216 -8.33 20.28 10.08
N GLU A 217 -7.85 21.32 10.75
CA GLU A 217 -7.53 22.60 10.11
C GLU A 217 -6.51 22.45 8.97
N TYR A 218 -5.59 21.48 9.07
CA TYR A 218 -4.56 21.25 8.06
C TYR A 218 -5.07 20.62 6.77
N ILE A 219 -6.28 20.05 6.76
CA ILE A 219 -6.83 19.40 5.56
C ILE A 219 -7.70 20.33 4.70
N LYS A 220 -8.02 21.56 5.15
CA LYS A 220 -8.90 22.52 4.44
C LYS A 220 -8.50 22.78 2.98
N GLY A 221 -7.22 22.66 2.65
CA GLY A 221 -6.68 22.88 1.30
C GLY A 221 -6.67 21.66 0.40
N LEU A 222 -7.08 20.48 0.88
CA LEU A 222 -6.97 19.21 0.16
C LEU A 222 -8.11 18.99 -0.83
N LYS A 223 -8.03 19.70 -1.96
CA LYS A 223 -9.09 19.74 -2.98
C LYS A 223 -9.37 18.39 -3.64
N HIS A 224 -8.42 17.46 -3.60
CA HIS A 224 -8.54 16.13 -4.21
C HIS A 224 -8.89 15.03 -3.21
N LEU A 225 -9.02 15.33 -1.91
CA LEU A 225 -9.29 14.32 -0.89
C LEU A 225 -10.72 13.77 -1.06
N HIS A 226 -10.84 12.47 -1.34
CA HIS A 226 -12.10 11.76 -1.51
C HIS A 226 -12.48 10.91 -0.30
N THR A 227 -11.47 10.32 0.36
CA THR A 227 -11.65 9.41 1.49
C THR A 227 -10.74 9.79 2.65
N LEU A 228 -11.33 9.99 3.82
CA LEU A 228 -10.63 10.26 5.07
C LEU A 228 -11.00 9.20 6.10
N ALA A 229 -10.03 8.53 6.70
CA ALA A 229 -10.26 7.62 7.80
C ALA A 229 -9.64 8.14 9.10
N ILE A 230 -10.50 8.38 10.09
CA ILE A 230 -10.18 9.01 11.38
C ILE A 230 -10.84 8.27 12.55
N HIS A 231 -11.29 7.04 12.34
CA HIS A 231 -11.80 6.21 13.43
C HIS A 231 -10.71 5.96 14.49
N ASP A 232 -11.13 5.88 15.74
CA ASP A 232 -10.23 5.71 16.89
C ASP A 232 -9.19 6.85 17.05
N THR A 233 -9.51 8.05 16.56
CA THR A 233 -8.80 9.31 16.86
C THR A 233 -9.60 10.14 17.87
N ALA A 234 -9.09 11.33 18.23
CA ALA A 234 -9.81 12.32 19.04
C ALA A 234 -10.56 13.35 18.17
N VAL A 235 -10.70 13.12 16.86
CA VAL A 235 -11.52 13.94 15.97
C VAL A 235 -12.99 13.67 16.23
N THR A 236 -13.80 14.72 16.23
CA THR A 236 -15.23 14.66 16.53
C THR A 236 -16.08 15.33 15.45
N ASP A 237 -17.39 15.29 15.63
CA ASP A 237 -18.38 15.93 14.77
C ASP A 237 -18.28 17.48 14.74
N ARG A 238 -17.39 18.08 15.54
CA ARG A 238 -17.00 19.49 15.43
C ARG A 238 -16.27 19.80 14.12
N SER A 239 -15.55 18.82 13.57
CA SER A 239 -14.82 18.95 12.29
C SER A 239 -15.71 18.86 11.04
N ILE A 240 -17.01 18.61 11.19
CA ILE A 240 -17.93 18.45 10.03
C ILE A 240 -17.93 19.68 9.12
N ALA A 241 -17.86 20.90 9.67
CA ALA A 241 -17.82 22.12 8.86
C ALA A 241 -16.59 22.16 7.94
N ILE A 242 -15.46 21.61 8.39
CA ILE A 242 -14.25 21.45 7.57
C ILE A 242 -14.50 20.43 6.47
N PHE A 243 -15.07 19.28 6.80
CA PHE A 243 -15.35 18.20 5.85
C PHE A 243 -16.31 18.65 4.74
N GLN A 244 -17.32 19.46 5.07
CA GLN A 244 -18.25 20.04 4.08
C GLN A 244 -17.58 21.08 3.16
N GLY A 245 -16.48 21.70 3.61
CA GLY A 245 -15.71 22.65 2.81
C GLY A 245 -14.78 21.99 1.78
N LEU A 246 -14.61 20.66 1.84
CA LEU A 246 -13.74 19.93 0.93
C LEU A 246 -14.52 19.51 -0.33
N PRO A 247 -14.14 20.00 -1.53
CA PRO A 247 -14.98 19.89 -2.72
C PRO A 247 -15.12 18.45 -3.25
N SER A 248 -14.15 17.58 -2.97
CA SER A 248 -14.11 16.22 -3.49
C SER A 248 -14.36 15.15 -2.42
N LEU A 249 -14.53 15.54 -1.16
CA LEU A 249 -14.66 14.58 -0.06
C LEU A 249 -16.00 13.87 -0.14
N LYS A 250 -15.96 12.53 -0.15
CA LYS A 250 -17.15 11.67 -0.29
C LYS A 250 -17.34 10.76 0.91
N LYS A 251 -16.26 10.27 1.51
CA LYS A 251 -16.32 9.25 2.57
C LYS A 251 -15.45 9.64 3.76
N VAL A 252 -16.04 9.62 4.94
CA VAL A 252 -15.32 9.75 6.21
C VAL A 252 -15.60 8.51 7.05
N PHE A 253 -14.54 7.77 7.38
CA PHE A 253 -14.63 6.63 8.29
C PHE A 253 -14.38 7.10 9.71
N VAL A 254 -15.37 6.90 10.57
CA VAL A 254 -15.38 7.36 11.97
C VAL A 254 -15.64 6.17 12.90
N ARG A 255 -15.43 6.39 14.21
CA ARG A 255 -15.93 5.49 15.25
C ARG A 255 -17.19 6.12 15.82
N ASP A 256 -18.35 5.53 15.57
CA ASP A 256 -19.63 6.15 15.94
C ASP A 256 -19.73 6.49 17.43
N LYS A 257 -19.18 5.61 18.28
CA LYS A 257 -19.20 5.78 19.74
C LYS A 257 -18.42 6.99 20.25
N THR A 258 -17.48 7.54 19.48
CA THR A 258 -16.60 8.63 19.93
C THR A 258 -16.66 9.87 19.04
N PHE A 259 -17.13 9.76 17.80
CA PHE A 259 -17.17 10.87 16.86
C PHE A 259 -18.34 11.84 17.10
N TRP A 260 -19.54 11.32 17.36
CA TRP A 260 -20.77 12.11 17.46
C TRP A 260 -21.00 12.67 18.88
N ILE A 261 -20.33 13.77 19.24
CA ILE A 261 -20.41 14.37 20.59
C ILE A 261 -21.32 15.60 20.69
N THR A 262 -21.55 16.31 19.59
CA THR A 262 -22.38 17.54 19.55
C THR A 262 -23.73 17.33 18.89
N ARG A 263 -23.90 16.25 18.11
CA ARG A 263 -25.16 15.92 17.44
C ARG A 263 -25.41 14.42 17.45
N LYS A 264 -26.63 14.03 17.05
CA LYS A 264 -26.96 12.62 16.79
C LYS A 264 -26.26 12.12 15.53
N ARG A 265 -25.87 10.85 15.54
CA ARG A 265 -25.33 10.12 14.38
C ARG A 265 -26.20 10.31 13.13
N VAL A 266 -25.54 10.57 12.00
CA VAL A 266 -26.15 10.59 10.67
C VAL A 266 -25.21 9.95 9.64
N ASP A 267 -25.77 9.24 8.65
CA ASP A 267 -24.97 8.55 7.63
C ASP A 267 -24.45 9.51 6.54
N LYS A 268 -25.03 10.70 6.41
CA LYS A 268 -24.67 11.67 5.37
C LYS A 268 -24.95 13.10 5.78
N ILE A 269 -24.02 14.00 5.45
CA ILE A 269 -24.19 15.45 5.54
C ILE A 269 -23.67 16.05 4.24
N GLY A 270 -24.51 16.82 3.54
CA GLY A 270 -24.18 17.32 2.20
C GLY A 270 -23.76 16.18 1.26
N ASN A 271 -22.56 16.26 0.71
CA ASN A 271 -22.00 15.24 -0.19
C ASN A 271 -21.13 14.18 0.51
N VAL A 272 -20.96 14.29 1.84
CA VAL A 272 -20.06 13.44 2.62
C VAL A 272 -20.85 12.37 3.34
N GLU A 273 -20.52 11.11 3.08
CA GLU A 273 -21.01 9.94 3.79
C GLU A 273 -20.10 9.61 4.97
N TYR A 274 -20.72 9.28 6.10
CA TYR A 274 -20.05 8.87 7.34
C TYR A 274 -20.26 7.38 7.54
N HIS A 275 -19.15 6.64 7.58
CA HIS A 275 -19.16 5.19 7.69
C HIS A 275 -18.57 4.80 9.04
N ASP A 276 -19.30 3.99 9.81
CA ASP A 276 -18.77 3.46 11.06
C ASP A 276 -17.77 2.35 10.77
N ALA A 277 -16.59 2.47 11.35
CA ALA A 277 -15.50 1.51 11.23
C ALA A 277 -15.67 0.34 12.21
N GLU A 278 -16.89 -0.13 12.46
CA GLU A 278 -17.22 -1.05 13.55
C GLU A 278 -16.48 -2.41 13.50
N GLN A 279 -15.70 -2.68 12.43
CA GLN A 279 -14.74 -3.79 12.31
C GLN A 279 -13.53 -3.50 11.39
N LEU A 280 -13.32 -2.25 10.95
CA LEU A 280 -12.21 -1.90 10.05
C LEU A 280 -10.92 -1.71 10.87
N SER A 281 -10.32 -2.81 11.35
CA SER A 281 -9.01 -2.73 12.01
C SER A 281 -7.89 -2.33 11.03
N ASN A 282 -8.09 -2.63 9.75
CA ASN A 282 -7.20 -2.29 8.66
C ASN A 282 -8.07 -1.70 7.54
N ILE A 283 -7.69 -0.55 7.01
CA ILE A 283 -8.22 -0.07 5.73
C ILE A 283 -7.55 -0.96 4.68
N PRO A 284 -8.28 -1.82 3.95
CA PRO A 284 -7.67 -2.65 2.92
C PRO A 284 -6.81 -1.78 2.01
N VAL A 285 -5.64 -2.29 1.58
CA VAL A 285 -4.83 -1.61 0.55
C VAL A 285 -5.66 -1.33 -0.71
N ASP A 286 -6.77 -2.06 -0.89
CA ASP A 286 -7.74 -1.87 -1.95
C ASP A 286 -8.64 -0.62 -1.78
N ILE A 287 -8.87 -0.13 -0.54
CA ILE A 287 -9.46 1.21 -0.31
C ILE A 287 -8.41 2.31 -0.57
N LEU A 288 -7.12 2.00 -0.34
CA LEU A 288 -6.01 2.88 -0.66
C LEU A 288 -5.69 2.91 -2.15
N ALA A 289 -6.27 2.02 -2.97
CA ALA A 289 -6.14 2.09 -4.42
C ALA A 289 -6.77 3.40 -4.92
N PRO A 290 -6.04 4.24 -5.69
CA PRO A 290 -6.69 5.34 -6.39
C PRO A 290 -7.84 4.73 -7.21
N LEU A 291 -9.02 5.33 -7.12
CA LEU A 291 -10.14 5.00 -7.99
C LEU A 291 -9.60 5.08 -9.42
N HIS A 292 -9.77 3.99 -10.18
CA HIS A 292 -9.24 3.76 -11.52
C HIS A 292 -9.18 5.00 -12.43
#